data_AF-A0A3B0ZND4-F1
#
_entry.id   AF-A0A3B0ZND4-F1
#
_cell.length_a   1.000
_cell.length_b   1.000
_cell.length_c   1.000
_cell.angle_alpha   90.00
_cell.angle_beta   90.00
_cell.angle_gamma   90.00
#
_symmetry.space_group_name_H-M   'P 1'
#
loop_
_entity.id
_entity.type
_entity.pdbx_description
1 polymer ?
#
loop_
_entity_poly.entity_id
_entity_poly.type
_entity_poly.pdbx_seq_one_letter_code
_entity_poly.pdbx_strand_id
1 'polypeptide(L)'
;MTTNKKLIDLRNIGTKIAGRLNEAGIFSEEELRFYGAIEAHKMIKKNHPNETLPVCYYLYSFEGALCNKHWNEIGEEKKKKLKRGISS
;
A
#
# COMPACT_ATOMS: atom_id res chain seq x y z
N MET A 1 6.75 21.19 1.56
CA MET A 1 5.48 20.84 2.22
C MET A 1 4.87 19.69 1.44
N THR A 2 4.84 18.48 1.98
CA THR A 2 4.09 17.38 1.35
C THR A 2 2.61 17.65 1.61
N THR A 3 1.87 17.99 0.55
CA THR A 3 0.41 18.12 0.61
C THR A 3 -0.16 16.79 1.08
N ASN A 4 -0.96 16.77 2.16
CA ASN A 4 -1.62 15.54 2.60
C ASN A 4 -2.77 15.21 1.63
N LYS A 5 -2.50 14.32 0.67
CA LYS A 5 -3.46 13.95 -0.36
C LYS A 5 -4.43 12.88 0.13
N LYS A 6 -5.60 12.83 -0.52
CA LYS A 6 -6.50 11.68 -0.38
C LYS A 6 -5.84 10.46 -1.03
N LEU A 7 -6.13 9.28 -0.50
CA LEU A 7 -5.56 8.03 -1.01
C LEU A 7 -5.86 7.80 -2.50
N ILE A 8 -7.07 8.14 -2.96
CA ILE A 8 -7.47 7.99 -4.36
C ILE A 8 -6.68 8.88 -5.33
N ASP A 9 -6.04 9.94 -4.83
CA ASP A 9 -5.23 10.86 -5.63
C ASP A 9 -3.77 10.38 -5.71
N LEU A 10 -3.41 9.31 -5.00
CA LEU A 10 -2.08 8.73 -5.02
C LEU A 10 -1.89 7.78 -6.20
N ARG A 11 -0.69 7.82 -6.77
CA ARG A 11 -0.30 6.93 -7.87
C ARG A 11 -0.49 5.46 -7.44
N ASN A 12 -1.06 4.65 -8.34
CA ASN A 12 -1.38 3.23 -8.14
C ASN A 12 -2.52 2.93 -7.15
N ILE A 13 -3.18 3.93 -6.57
CA ILE A 13 -4.29 3.70 -5.63
C ILE A 13 -5.61 4.07 -6.31
N GLY A 14 -6.31 3.05 -6.81
CA GLY A 14 -7.67 3.18 -7.31
C GLY A 14 -8.74 3.03 -6.22
N THR A 15 -10.01 3.27 -6.55
CA THR A 15 -11.14 3.31 -5.60
C THR A 15 -11.22 2.09 -4.70
N LYS A 16 -11.02 0.89 -5.25
CA LYS A 16 -11.02 -0.35 -4.48
C LYS A 16 -9.92 -0.39 -3.43
N ILE A 17 -8.71 0.00 -3.80
CA ILE A 17 -7.54 -0.01 -2.91
C ILE A 17 -7.69 1.05 -1.82
N ALA A 18 -8.16 2.26 -2.18
CA ALA A 18 -8.48 3.31 -1.22
C ALA A 18 -9.55 2.85 -0.23
N GLY A 19 -10.61 2.16 -0.69
CA GLY A 19 -11.63 1.57 0.17
C GLY A 19 -11.04 0.57 1.17
N ARG A 20 -10.16 -0.33 0.72
CA ARG A 20 -9.48 -1.30 1.61
C ARG A 20 -8.60 -0.63 2.66
N LEU A 21 -7.88 0.44 2.29
CA LEU A 21 -7.09 1.23 3.24
C LEU A 21 -7.99 1.90 4.29
N ASN A 22 -9.11 2.49 3.86
CA ASN A 22 -10.07 3.11 4.77
C ASN A 22 -10.67 2.08 5.75
N GLU A 23 -11.06 0.90 5.26
CA GLU A 23 -11.52 -0.23 6.09
C GLU A 23 -10.45 -0.65 7.11
N ALA A 24 -9.17 -0.53 6.75
CA ALA A 24 -8.03 -0.81 7.63
C ALA A 24 -7.68 0.35 8.58
N GLY A 25 -8.36 1.49 8.50
CA GLY A 25 -8.11 2.66 9.36
C GLY A 25 -7.02 3.60 8.84
N ILE A 26 -6.69 3.56 7.55
CA ILE A 26 -5.75 4.47 6.88
C ILE A 26 -6.57 5.34 5.92
N PHE A 27 -6.61 6.64 6.14
CA PHE A 27 -7.49 7.57 5.42
C PHE A 27 -6.75 8.60 4.57
N SER A 28 -5.42 8.70 4.72
CA SER A 28 -4.62 9.78 4.12
C SER A 28 -3.23 9.34 3.67
N GLU A 29 -2.58 10.15 2.83
CA GLU A 29 -1.18 9.94 2.42
C GLU A 29 -0.24 9.93 3.63
N GLU A 30 -0.47 10.83 4.59
CA GLU A 30 0.34 10.94 5.79
C GLU A 30 0.28 9.66 6.64
N GLU A 31 -0.91 9.10 6.85
CA GLU A 31 -1.07 7.83 7.57
C GLU A 31 -0.47 6.67 6.79
N LEU A 32 -0.68 6.61 5.47
CA LEU A 32 -0.05 5.56 4.64
C LEU A 32 1.48 5.65 4.72
N ARG A 33 2.05 6.85 4.85
CA ARG A 33 3.48 7.08 5.04
C ARG A 33 3.95 6.70 6.44
N PHE A 34 3.14 6.96 7.46
CA PHE A 34 3.40 6.59 8.83
C PHE A 34 3.48 5.06 9.01
N TYR A 35 2.48 4.32 8.51
CA TYR A 35 2.47 2.86 8.57
C TYR A 35 3.43 2.21 7.57
N GLY A 36 3.57 2.80 6.38
CA GLY A 36 4.32 2.23 5.29
C GLY A 36 3.60 1.06 4.59
N ALA A 37 4.16 0.64 3.45
CA ALA A 37 3.52 -0.34 2.55
C ALA A 37 3.29 -1.72 3.20
N ILE A 38 4.25 -2.20 4.00
CA ILE A 38 4.18 -3.53 4.63
C ILE A 38 3.07 -3.56 5.69
N GLU A 39 3.04 -2.57 6.58
CA GLU A 39 2.08 -2.56 7.68
C GLU A 39 0.67 -2.29 7.16
N ALA A 40 0.50 -1.36 6.21
CA ALA A 40 -0.78 -1.16 5.54
C ALA A 40 -1.33 -2.45 4.90
N HIS A 41 -0.46 -3.25 4.26
CA HIS A 41 -0.85 -4.54 3.71
C HIS A 41 -1.28 -5.54 4.80
N LYS A 42 -0.54 -5.61 5.92
CA LYS A 42 -0.87 -6.49 7.05
C LYS A 42 -2.20 -6.10 7.68
N MET A 43 -2.46 -4.80 7.86
CA MET A 43 -3.72 -4.28 8.39
C MET A 43 -4.92 -4.68 7.51
N ILE A 44 -4.80 -4.55 6.18
CA ILE A 44 -5.85 -5.03 5.25
C ILE A 44 -6.01 -6.55 5.36
N LYS A 45 -4.92 -7.32 5.41
CA LYS A 45 -4.99 -8.79 5.53
C LYS A 45 -5.65 -9.24 6.83
N LYS A 46 -5.43 -8.52 7.93
CA LYS A 46 -6.09 -8.77 9.22
C LYS A 46 -7.60 -8.60 9.15
N ASN A 47 -8.07 -7.60 8.40
CA ASN A 47 -9.51 -7.36 8.20
C ASN A 47 -10.14 -8.34 7.20
N HIS A 48 -9.35 -8.89 6.29
CA HIS A 48 -9.79 -9.81 5.23
C HIS A 48 -9.03 -11.15 5.28
N PRO A 49 -9.13 -11.95 6.36
CA PRO A 49 -8.29 -13.12 6.57
C PRO A 49 -8.48 -14.19 5.49
N ASN A 50 -9.69 -14.30 4.93
CA ASN A 50 -10.04 -15.30 3.92
C ASN A 50 -9.72 -14.88 2.48
N GLU A 51 -9.29 -13.64 2.26
CA GLU A 51 -8.98 -13.14 0.91
C GLU A 51 -7.49 -13.27 0.58
N THR A 52 -7.19 -13.67 -0.65
CA THR A 52 -5.86 -13.48 -1.21
C THR A 52 -5.72 -12.03 -1.63
N LEU A 53 -4.71 -11.35 -1.09
CA LEU A 53 -4.35 -9.98 -1.49
C LEU A 53 -3.19 -10.07 -2.48
N PRO A 54 -3.41 -9.88 -3.80
CA PRO A 54 -2.32 -9.95 -4.76
C PRO A 54 -1.29 -8.85 -4.48
N VAL A 55 -0.04 -9.25 -4.31
CA VAL A 55 1.08 -8.37 -3.93
C VAL A 55 1.21 -7.15 -4.85
N CYS A 56 0.97 -7.34 -6.15
CA CYS A 56 1.05 -6.26 -7.13
C CYS A 56 -0.03 -5.18 -6.94
N TYR A 57 -1.25 -5.56 -6.56
CA TYR A 57 -2.37 -4.62 -6.41
C TYR A 57 -2.35 -3.88 -5.08
N TYR A 58 -1.72 -4.45 -4.05
CA TYR A 58 -1.68 -3.85 -2.72
C TYR A 58 -0.27 -3.39 -2.36
N LEU A 59 0.62 -4.33 -2.05
CA LEU A 59 1.94 -4.03 -1.50
C LEU A 59 2.79 -3.14 -2.41
N TYR A 60 2.84 -3.44 -3.72
CA TYR A 60 3.62 -2.64 -4.66
C TYR A 60 2.92 -1.31 -5.01
N SER A 61 1.59 -1.29 -5.04
CA SER A 61 0.83 -0.05 -5.20
C SER A 61 1.12 0.93 -4.07
N PHE A 62 1.18 0.46 -2.83
CA PHE A 62 1.49 1.30 -1.66
C PHE A 62 2.92 1.84 -1.73
N GLU A 63 3.92 1.00 -2.00
CA GLU A 63 5.29 1.48 -2.14
C GLU A 63 5.43 2.46 -3.31
N GLY A 64 4.79 2.16 -4.44
CA GLY A 64 4.77 3.04 -5.61
C GLY A 64 4.12 4.38 -5.31
N ALA A 65 3.02 4.40 -4.55
CA ALA A 65 2.38 5.63 -4.06
C ALA A 65 3.35 6.45 -3.20
N LEU A 66 4.00 5.81 -2.22
CA LEU A 66 4.90 6.47 -1.26
C LEU A 66 6.18 7.01 -1.91
N CYS A 67 6.66 6.36 -2.97
CA CYS A 67 7.82 6.78 -3.76
C CYS A 67 7.46 7.63 -4.99
N ASN A 68 6.17 7.89 -5.23
CA ASN A 68 5.65 8.51 -6.46
C ASN A 68 6.19 7.85 -7.76
N LYS A 69 6.21 6.52 -7.79
CA LYS A 69 6.63 5.69 -8.94
C LYS A 69 5.50 4.76 -9.36
N HIS A 70 5.40 4.44 -10.64
CA HIS A 70 4.54 3.34 -11.05
C HIS A 70 5.11 2.04 -10.45
N TRP A 71 4.25 1.12 -10.01
CA TRP A 71 4.70 -0.08 -9.31
C TRP A 71 5.69 -0.95 -10.12
N ASN A 72 5.62 -0.88 -11.47
CA ASN A 72 6.57 -1.52 -12.38
C ASN A 72 8.00 -0.99 -12.26
N GLU A 73 8.18 0.26 -11.84
CA GLU A 73 9.49 0.92 -11.71
C GLU A 73 10.18 0.59 -10.38
N ILE A 74 9.52 -0.19 -9.51
CA ILE A 74 10.13 -0.69 -8.27
C ILE A 74 11.12 -1.80 -8.62
N GLY A 75 12.39 -1.61 -8.27
CA GLY A 75 13.43 -2.61 -8.51
C GLY A 75 13.20 -3.93 -7.78
N GLU A 76 13.68 -5.03 -8.37
CA GLU A 76 13.44 -6.39 -7.87
C GLU A 76 13.92 -6.61 -6.43
N GLU A 77 15.07 -6.05 -6.05
CA GLU A 77 15.58 -6.15 -4.67
C GLU A 77 14.64 -5.51 -3.65
N LYS A 78 14.02 -4.38 -4.00
CA LYS A 78 13.02 -3.73 -3.15
C LYS A 78 11.73 -4.55 -3.10
N LYS A 79 11.25 -5.09 -4.22
CA LYS A 79 10.10 -6.01 -4.27
C LYS A 79 10.33 -7.26 -3.40
N LYS A 80 11.53 -7.84 -3.43
CA LYS A 80 11.91 -8.97 -2.54
C LYS A 80 11.87 -8.59 -1.06
N LYS A 81 12.39 -7.41 -0.69
CA LYS A 81 12.30 -6.90 0.69
C LYS A 81 10.85 -6.72 1.15
N LEU A 82 10.01 -6.10 0.31
CA LEU A 82 8.59 -5.92 0.59
C LEU A 82 7.88 -7.26 0.82
N LYS A 83 8.04 -8.22 -0.11
CA LYS A 83 7.43 -9.55 0.01
C LYS A 83 7.83 -10.25 1.30
N ARG A 84 9.13 -10.23 1.66
CA ARG A 84 9.60 -10.81 2.93
C ARG A 84 8.90 -10.19 4.13
N GLY A 85 8.67 -8.87 4.11
CA GLY A 85 8.02 -8.16 5.21
C GLY A 85 6.58 -8.58 5.50
N ILE A 86 5.85 -9.11 4.52
CA ILE A 86 4.46 -9.58 4.69
C ILE A 86 4.34 -11.09 4.93
N SER A 87 5.44 -11.83 4.80
CA SER A 87 5.47 -13.29 5.03
C SER A 87 5.79 -13.67 6.49
N SER A 88 5.90 -12.69 7.38
CA SER A 88 6.21 -12.86 8.81
C SER A 88 4.97 -12.72 9.67
#